data_AF-A0A9D1KLR2-F1
#
_entry.id   AF-A0A9D1KLR2-F1
#
_cell.length_a   1.000
_cell.length_b   1.000
_cell.length_c   1.000
_cell.angle_alpha   90.00
_cell.angle_beta   90.00
_cell.angle_gamma   90.00
#
_symmetry.space_group_name_H-M   'P 1'
#
loop_
_entity.id
_entity.type
_entity.pdbx_description
1 polymer ?
#
loop_
_entity_poly.entity_id
_entity_poly.type
_entity_poly.pdbx_seq_one_letter_code
_entity_poly.pdbx_strand_id
1 'polypeptide(L)'
;VGTHIARQADGLRRLATGALDGIPGTMYASDTARDEEIAAGADRGGEELHTDLDTSAAELAETFDRVGAAGRWETTVTLRGGTEAPAHVLPSGRLTEVVLHHVDLDCGVELDSYDGDTLEAVLAWVAQRMGPRVSEPFEVVTENSRHRLGPANSEAPEVRGPVADVLGWLTGRATVSPEGAEAISPPPL
;
A
#
# COMPACT_ATOMS: atom_id res chain seq x y z
N VAL A 1 5.74 13.64 2.49
CA VAL A 1 4.62 12.80 2.00
C VAL A 1 4.42 12.93 0.49
N GLY A 2 4.13 14.13 -0.06
CA GLY A 2 3.88 14.32 -1.50
C GLY A 2 4.94 13.72 -2.43
N THR A 3 6.22 14.04 -2.23
CA THR A 3 7.32 13.49 -3.05
C THR A 3 7.40 11.98 -2.98
N HIS A 4 7.17 11.39 -1.80
CA HIS A 4 7.13 9.93 -1.63
C HIS A 4 6.00 9.30 -2.46
N ILE A 5 4.78 9.87 -2.43
CA ILE A 5 3.66 9.38 -3.24
C ILE A 5 4.00 9.46 -4.73
N ALA A 6 4.62 10.55 -5.20
CA ALA A 6 5.04 10.69 -6.60
C ALA A 6 6.09 9.65 -7.00
N ARG A 7 7.15 9.48 -6.18
CA ARG A 7 8.20 8.47 -6.44
C ARG A 7 7.68 7.04 -6.35
N GLN A 8 6.68 6.76 -5.51
CA GLN A 8 6.00 5.47 -5.47
C GLN A 8 5.30 5.18 -6.80
N ALA A 9 4.64 6.18 -7.40
CA ALA A 9 3.99 6.04 -8.69
C ALA A 9 5.02 5.71 -9.79
N ASP A 10 6.15 6.43 -9.82
CA ASP A 10 7.26 6.12 -10.73
C ASP A 10 7.79 4.69 -10.54
N GLY A 11 7.94 4.26 -9.29
CA GLY A 11 8.35 2.90 -8.96
C GLY A 11 7.38 1.85 -9.52
N LEU A 12 6.07 2.02 -9.32
CA LEU A 12 5.07 1.11 -9.86
C LEU A 12 5.03 1.15 -11.40
N ARG A 13 5.24 2.32 -11.99
CA ARG A 13 5.33 2.49 -13.45
C ARG A 13 6.50 1.71 -14.04
N ARG A 14 7.66 1.67 -13.36
CA ARG A 14 8.81 0.84 -13.76
C ARG A 14 8.47 -0.65 -13.73
N LEU A 15 7.74 -1.12 -12.71
CA LEU A 15 7.28 -2.51 -12.62
C LEU A 15 6.28 -2.85 -13.75
N ALA A 16 5.29 -1.98 -13.97
CA ALA A 16 4.29 -2.14 -15.02
C ALA A 16 4.89 -2.11 -16.43
N THR A 17 5.89 -1.25 -16.66
CA THR A 17 6.66 -1.22 -17.91
C THR A 17 7.42 -2.53 -18.11
N GLY A 18 8.06 -3.06 -17.06
CA GLY A 18 8.72 -4.36 -17.14
C GLY A 18 7.75 -5.50 -17.50
N ALA A 19 6.52 -5.45 -16.99
CA ALA A 19 5.48 -6.41 -17.36
C ALA A 19 5.07 -6.32 -18.84
N LEU A 20 5.04 -5.11 -19.42
CA LEU A 20 4.79 -4.88 -20.86
C LEU A 20 5.92 -5.45 -21.72
N ASP A 21 7.16 -5.20 -21.31
CA ASP A 21 8.35 -5.54 -22.08
C ASP A 21 8.78 -7.01 -21.91
N GLY A 22 8.22 -7.70 -20.90
CA GLY A 22 8.63 -9.06 -20.54
C GLY A 22 10.01 -9.13 -19.88
N ILE A 23 10.53 -8.00 -19.42
CA ILE A 23 11.82 -7.88 -18.72
C ILE A 23 11.51 -7.39 -17.30
N PRO A 24 11.96 -8.08 -16.23
CA PRO A 24 11.68 -7.65 -14.86
C PRO A 24 12.09 -6.19 -14.63
N GLY A 25 11.09 -5.37 -14.29
CA GLY A 25 11.32 -3.99 -13.88
C GLY A 25 11.82 -3.94 -12.44
N THR A 26 12.65 -2.94 -12.13
CA THR A 26 13.09 -2.66 -10.76
C THR A 26 12.38 -1.40 -10.25
N MET A 27 11.69 -1.49 -9.11
CA MET A 27 10.94 -0.36 -8.54
C MET A 27 11.88 0.81 -8.17
N TYR A 28 13.00 0.51 -7.51
CA TYR A 28 14.08 1.45 -7.17
C TYR A 28 15.43 0.75 -7.31
N ALA A 29 16.47 1.47 -7.72
CA ALA A 29 17.81 0.88 -7.88
C ALA A 29 18.39 0.35 -6.55
N SER A 30 18.08 1.01 -5.44
CA SER A 30 18.41 0.62 -4.07
C SER A 30 17.53 1.39 -3.08
N ASP A 31 17.52 1.01 -1.80
CA ASP A 31 16.86 1.80 -0.76
C ASP A 31 17.49 3.21 -0.64
N THR A 32 18.81 3.34 -0.78
CA THR A 32 19.49 4.65 -0.81
C THR A 32 19.03 5.51 -1.98
N ALA A 33 18.93 4.95 -3.19
CA ALA A 33 18.46 5.70 -4.36
C ALA A 33 17.01 6.18 -4.19
N ARG A 34 16.16 5.36 -3.57
CA ARG A 34 14.80 5.76 -3.21
C ARG A 34 14.82 6.95 -2.25
N ASP A 35 15.59 6.87 -1.19
CA ASP A 35 15.63 7.90 -0.16
C ASP A 35 16.21 9.21 -0.72
N GLU A 36 17.20 9.13 -1.61
CA GLU A 36 17.72 10.27 -2.36
C GLU A 36 16.68 10.88 -3.31
N GLU A 37 15.95 10.06 -4.08
CA GLU A 37 14.86 10.52 -4.95
C GLU A 37 13.75 11.26 -4.16
N ILE A 38 13.44 10.77 -2.96
CA ILE A 38 12.46 11.40 -2.06
C ILE A 38 13.01 12.70 -1.47
N ALA A 39 14.25 12.68 -0.96
CA ALA A 39 14.89 13.86 -0.36
C ALA A 39 15.06 14.99 -1.38
N ALA A 40 15.43 14.67 -2.62
CA ALA A 40 15.64 15.64 -3.68
C ALA A 40 14.39 16.47 -4.03
N GLY A 41 13.19 15.95 -3.76
CA GLY A 41 11.94 16.68 -3.96
C GLY A 41 11.26 17.14 -2.67
N ALA A 42 11.84 16.92 -1.49
CA ALA A 42 11.17 17.17 -0.21
C ALA A 42 10.93 18.66 0.06
N ASP A 43 11.80 19.53 -0.45
CA ASP A 43 11.75 20.99 -0.24
C ASP A 43 11.04 21.76 -1.36
N ARG A 44 10.38 21.06 -2.29
CA ARG A 44 9.66 21.68 -3.41
C ARG A 44 8.46 22.50 -2.93
N GLY A 45 8.14 23.55 -3.69
CA GLY A 45 6.95 24.36 -3.43
C GLY A 45 5.66 23.58 -3.67
N GLY A 46 4.54 24.05 -3.09
CA GLY A 46 3.24 23.38 -3.21
C GLY A 46 2.76 23.17 -4.66
N GLU A 47 2.96 24.16 -5.52
CA GLU A 47 2.61 24.08 -6.95
C GLU A 47 3.46 23.05 -7.71
N GLU A 48 4.75 22.98 -7.40
CA GLU A 48 5.66 21.99 -7.97
C GLU A 48 5.31 20.58 -7.50
N LEU A 49 4.99 20.40 -6.21
CA LEU A 49 4.55 19.12 -5.66
C LEU A 49 3.21 18.68 -6.25
N HIS A 50 2.27 19.61 -6.42
CA HIS A 50 0.99 19.33 -7.06
C HIS A 50 1.19 18.85 -8.51
N THR A 51 2.02 19.57 -9.27
CA THR A 51 2.36 19.19 -10.65
C THR A 51 3.03 17.83 -10.72
N ASP A 52 3.95 17.52 -9.80
CA ASP A 52 4.64 16.23 -9.73
C ASP A 52 3.69 15.08 -9.40
N LEU A 53 2.76 15.30 -8.46
CA LEU A 53 1.71 14.33 -8.12
C LEU A 53 0.78 14.06 -9.32
N ASP A 54 0.29 15.09 -9.99
CA ASP A 54 -0.58 14.96 -11.16
C ASP A 54 0.13 14.23 -12.30
N THR A 55 1.37 14.63 -12.60
CA THR A 55 2.16 14.04 -13.68
C THR A 55 2.43 12.56 -13.42
N SER A 56 2.95 12.23 -12.24
CA SER A 56 3.28 10.84 -11.87
C SER A 56 2.04 9.94 -11.80
N ALA A 57 0.89 10.47 -11.37
CA ALA A 57 -0.39 9.75 -11.39
C ALA A 57 -0.88 9.49 -12.81
N ALA A 58 -0.84 10.50 -13.70
CA ALA A 58 -1.27 10.37 -15.08
C ALA A 58 -0.41 9.36 -15.86
N GLU A 59 0.92 9.42 -15.73
CA GLU A 59 1.83 8.48 -16.38
C GLU A 59 1.64 7.03 -15.89
N LEU A 60 1.37 6.84 -14.59
CA LEU A 60 1.07 5.52 -14.05
C LEU A 60 -0.26 4.98 -14.61
N ALA A 61 -1.30 5.82 -14.65
CA ALA A 61 -2.60 5.44 -15.20
C ALA A 61 -2.49 5.03 -16.68
N GLU A 62 -1.81 5.83 -17.51
CA GLU A 62 -1.56 5.49 -18.91
C GLU A 62 -0.79 4.16 -19.04
N THR A 63 0.16 3.90 -18.15
CA THR A 63 0.91 2.64 -18.17
C THR A 63 0.03 1.46 -17.79
N PHE A 64 -0.85 1.60 -16.80
CA PHE A 64 -1.83 0.58 -16.43
C PHE A 64 -2.83 0.31 -17.56
N ASP A 65 -3.30 1.33 -18.27
CA ASP A 65 -4.15 1.17 -19.46
C ASP A 65 -3.45 0.34 -20.53
N ARG A 66 -2.16 0.60 -20.78
CA ARG A 66 -1.34 -0.19 -21.71
C ARG A 66 -1.19 -1.64 -21.25
N VAL A 67 -0.97 -1.90 -19.95
CA VAL A 67 -0.90 -3.26 -19.39
C VAL A 67 -2.21 -4.01 -19.63
N GLY A 68 -3.34 -3.35 -19.39
CA GLY A 68 -4.67 -3.90 -19.65
C GLY A 68 -4.91 -4.20 -21.13
N ALA A 69 -4.63 -3.24 -22.00
CA ALA A 69 -4.78 -3.41 -23.45
C ALA A 69 -3.92 -4.54 -24.01
N ALA A 70 -2.74 -4.77 -23.43
CA ALA A 70 -1.84 -5.86 -23.81
C ALA A 70 -2.13 -7.20 -23.13
N GLY A 71 -3.09 -7.26 -22.19
CA GLY A 71 -3.40 -8.48 -21.43
C GLY A 71 -2.25 -8.95 -20.53
N ARG A 72 -1.46 -8.01 -19.98
CA ARG A 72 -0.23 -8.30 -19.21
C ARG A 72 -0.40 -8.28 -17.69
N TRP A 73 -1.63 -8.25 -17.21
CA TRP A 73 -1.92 -8.23 -15.77
C TRP A 73 -1.43 -9.47 -15.01
N GLU A 74 -1.32 -10.62 -15.69
CA GLU A 74 -0.82 -11.87 -15.11
C GLU A 74 0.71 -12.03 -15.21
N THR A 75 1.41 -11.04 -15.78
CA THR A 75 2.87 -11.08 -15.85
C THR A 75 3.45 -10.91 -14.44
N THR A 76 4.38 -11.79 -14.07
CA THR A 76 5.10 -11.72 -12.80
C THR A 76 5.95 -10.45 -12.74
N VAL A 77 5.84 -9.74 -11.63
CA VAL A 77 6.69 -8.60 -11.24
C VAL A 77 7.30 -8.89 -9.87
N THR A 78 8.46 -8.30 -9.61
CA THR A 78 9.11 -8.38 -8.30
C THR A 78 8.82 -7.10 -7.53
N LEU A 79 7.99 -7.21 -6.50
CA LEU A 79 7.67 -6.11 -5.59
C LEU A 79 8.87 -5.78 -4.69
N ARG A 80 8.77 -4.63 -4.00
CA ARG A 80 9.74 -4.27 -2.95
C ARG A 80 9.83 -5.40 -1.90
N GLY A 81 11.05 -5.72 -1.48
CA GLY A 81 11.32 -6.85 -0.57
C GLY A 81 11.44 -8.20 -1.27
N GLY A 82 11.44 -8.24 -2.60
CA GLY A 82 11.71 -9.44 -3.39
C GLY A 82 10.51 -10.37 -3.58
N THR A 83 9.31 -9.97 -3.17
CA THR A 83 8.11 -10.79 -3.38
C THR A 83 7.73 -10.79 -4.85
N GLU A 84 7.66 -11.97 -5.46
CA GLU A 84 7.06 -12.14 -6.80
C GLU A 84 5.54 -12.15 -6.70
N ALA A 85 4.88 -11.39 -7.58
CA ALA A 85 3.43 -11.31 -7.67
C ALA A 85 2.99 -10.97 -9.10
N PRO A 86 1.77 -11.30 -9.51
CA PRO A 86 1.23 -10.84 -10.80
C PRO A 86 1.03 -9.32 -10.80
N ALA A 87 1.19 -8.67 -11.96
CA ALA A 87 1.07 -7.21 -12.10
C ALA A 87 -0.29 -6.64 -11.68
N HIS A 88 -1.37 -7.45 -11.66
CA HIS A 88 -2.69 -7.01 -11.21
C HIS A 88 -2.74 -6.53 -9.75
N VAL A 89 -1.71 -6.81 -8.96
CA VAL A 89 -1.61 -6.34 -7.57
C VAL A 89 -1.12 -4.89 -7.45
N LEU A 90 -0.50 -4.34 -8.50
CA LEU A 90 0.10 -3.00 -8.46
C LEU A 90 -0.93 -1.89 -8.15
N PRO A 91 -2.17 -1.93 -8.69
CA PRO A 91 -3.23 -1.00 -8.29
C PRO A 91 -3.57 -1.04 -6.80
N SER A 92 -3.59 -2.22 -6.15
CA SER A 92 -3.86 -2.34 -4.71
C SER A 92 -2.76 -1.70 -3.86
N GLY A 93 -1.50 -1.87 -4.29
CA GLY A 93 -0.36 -1.17 -3.69
C GLY A 93 -0.44 0.35 -3.87
N ARG A 94 -0.89 0.83 -5.03
CA ARG A 94 -1.10 2.28 -5.27
C ARG A 94 -2.23 2.84 -4.41
N LEU A 95 -3.37 2.16 -4.38
CA LEU A 95 -4.54 2.57 -3.61
C LEU A 95 -4.18 2.70 -2.12
N THR A 96 -3.50 1.69 -1.56
CA THR A 96 -3.07 1.70 -0.16
C THR A 96 -2.20 2.91 0.16
N GLU A 97 -1.21 3.20 -0.69
CA GLU A 97 -0.29 4.32 -0.47
C GLU A 97 -1.02 5.66 -0.55
N VAL A 98 -1.96 5.83 -1.49
CA VAL A 98 -2.77 7.05 -1.58
C VAL A 98 -3.66 7.20 -0.36
N VAL A 99 -4.42 6.17 0.03
CA VAL A 99 -5.36 6.23 1.15
C VAL A 99 -4.65 6.56 2.46
N LEU A 100 -3.59 5.79 2.80
CA LEU A 100 -2.88 5.99 4.06
C LEU A 100 -2.14 7.33 4.10
N HIS A 101 -1.53 7.75 2.99
CA HIS A 101 -0.83 9.03 2.96
C HIS A 101 -1.73 10.24 2.80
N HIS A 102 -2.99 10.08 2.37
CA HIS A 102 -3.95 11.17 2.42
C HIS A 102 -4.26 11.54 3.88
N VAL A 103 -4.34 10.55 4.77
CA VAL A 103 -4.44 10.75 6.21
C VAL A 103 -3.16 11.41 6.74
N ASP A 104 -1.97 10.95 6.32
CA ASP A 104 -0.69 11.52 6.76
C ASP A 104 -0.44 12.97 6.33
N LEU A 105 -1.17 13.47 5.33
CA LEU A 105 -1.08 14.88 4.94
C LEU A 105 -1.75 15.82 5.95
N ASP A 106 -2.52 15.28 6.91
CA ASP A 106 -3.18 16.03 7.97
C ASP A 106 -4.01 17.22 7.42
N CYS A 107 -4.69 16.97 6.29
CA CYS A 107 -5.49 17.96 5.58
C CYS A 107 -6.99 17.85 5.89
N GLY A 108 -7.34 17.16 6.98
CA GLY A 108 -8.73 16.91 7.40
C GLY A 108 -9.39 15.69 6.75
N VAL A 109 -8.62 14.82 6.10
CA VAL A 109 -9.08 13.53 5.59
C VAL A 109 -8.67 12.43 6.56
N GLU A 110 -9.65 11.65 6.98
CA GLU A 110 -9.50 10.53 7.91
C GLU A 110 -9.85 9.21 7.20
N LEU A 111 -9.57 8.07 7.81
CA LEU A 111 -9.92 6.77 7.21
C LEU A 111 -11.44 6.62 7.01
N ASP A 112 -12.25 7.16 7.91
CA ASP A 112 -13.71 7.13 7.82
C ASP A 112 -14.28 8.05 6.72
N SER A 113 -13.42 8.83 6.05
CA SER A 113 -13.80 9.64 4.88
C SER A 113 -13.92 8.80 3.60
N TYR A 114 -13.45 7.55 3.62
CA TYR A 114 -13.54 6.60 2.50
C TYR A 114 -14.70 5.63 2.69
N ASP A 115 -15.22 5.10 1.58
CA ASP A 115 -16.23 4.05 1.62
C ASP A 115 -15.66 2.71 2.13
N GLY A 116 -16.56 1.86 2.63
CA GLY A 116 -16.18 0.57 3.21
C GLY A 116 -15.46 -0.35 2.24
N ASP A 117 -15.87 -0.40 0.96
CA ASP A 117 -15.25 -1.29 -0.04
C ASP A 117 -13.80 -0.89 -0.30
N THR A 118 -13.53 0.42 -0.41
CA THR A 118 -12.17 0.96 -0.51
C THR A 118 -11.31 0.56 0.70
N LEU A 119 -11.83 0.72 1.91
CA LEU A 119 -11.09 0.38 3.14
C LEU A 119 -10.84 -1.13 3.27
N GLU A 120 -11.79 -1.97 2.88
CA GLU A 120 -11.62 -3.43 2.86
C GLU A 120 -10.56 -3.87 1.85
N ALA A 121 -10.50 -3.23 0.68
CA ALA A 121 -9.45 -3.49 -0.31
C ALA A 121 -8.05 -3.12 0.23
N VAL A 122 -7.94 -1.97 0.92
CA VAL A 122 -6.69 -1.55 1.58
C VAL A 122 -6.32 -2.49 2.73
N LEU A 123 -7.29 -2.90 3.56
CA LEU A 123 -7.07 -3.84 4.65
C LEU A 123 -6.56 -5.19 4.15
N ALA A 124 -7.17 -5.74 3.10
CA ALA A 124 -6.73 -6.99 2.50
C ALA A 124 -5.28 -6.92 2.00
N TRP A 125 -4.91 -5.81 1.36
CA TRP A 125 -3.54 -5.56 0.92
C TRP A 125 -2.57 -5.47 2.10
N VAL A 126 -2.87 -4.65 3.11
CA VAL A 126 -2.04 -4.48 4.30
C VAL A 126 -1.84 -5.82 5.01
N ALA A 127 -2.91 -6.57 5.25
CA ALA A 127 -2.83 -7.87 5.90
C ALA A 127 -1.96 -8.87 5.11
N GLN A 128 -2.10 -8.91 3.78
CA GLN A 128 -1.27 -9.76 2.92
C GLN A 128 0.22 -9.40 3.01
N ARG A 129 0.56 -8.10 2.98
CA ARG A 129 1.95 -7.63 3.01
C ARG A 129 2.59 -7.75 4.40
N MET A 130 1.79 -7.59 5.44
CA MET A 130 2.23 -7.62 6.83
C MET A 130 2.35 -9.04 7.38
N GLY A 131 1.43 -9.94 7.00
CA GLY A 131 1.32 -11.29 7.54
C GLY A 131 2.64 -12.07 7.64
N PRO A 132 3.52 -12.08 6.62
CA PRO A 132 4.80 -12.78 6.68
C PRO A 132 5.78 -12.29 7.76
N ARG A 133 5.58 -11.08 8.30
CA ARG A 133 6.43 -10.46 9.32
C ARG A 133 5.90 -10.65 10.74
N VAL A 134 4.70 -11.22 10.87
CA VAL A 134 4.04 -11.49 12.14
C VAL A 134 4.43 -12.89 12.63
N SER A 135 5.14 -12.98 13.75
CA SER A 135 5.56 -14.26 14.35
C SER A 135 4.47 -14.87 15.24
N GLU A 136 3.79 -14.05 16.03
CA GLU A 136 2.67 -14.43 16.88
C GLU A 136 1.37 -14.11 16.15
N PRO A 137 0.61 -15.12 15.67
CA PRO A 137 -0.49 -14.86 14.76
C PRO A 137 -1.68 -14.25 15.48
N PHE A 138 -2.41 -13.40 14.76
CA PHE A 138 -3.70 -12.85 15.17
C PHE A 138 -4.62 -12.75 13.94
N GLU A 139 -5.92 -12.66 14.19
CA GLU A 139 -6.92 -12.49 13.14
C GLU A 139 -7.58 -11.13 13.27
N VAL A 140 -7.54 -10.38 12.18
CA VAL A 140 -8.31 -9.16 12.03
C VAL A 140 -9.68 -9.51 11.48
N VAL A 141 -10.75 -9.03 12.12
CA VAL A 141 -12.12 -9.29 11.69
C VAL A 141 -12.94 -8.01 11.66
N THR A 142 -13.52 -7.73 10.50
CA THR A 142 -14.50 -6.66 10.29
C THR A 142 -15.90 -7.27 10.11
N GLU A 143 -16.89 -6.43 9.78
CA GLU A 143 -18.20 -6.93 9.37
C GLU A 143 -18.13 -7.77 8.09
N ASN A 144 -17.24 -7.41 7.15
CA ASN A 144 -17.23 -7.96 5.79
C ASN A 144 -16.05 -8.91 5.52
N SER A 145 -15.00 -8.88 6.33
CA SER A 145 -13.77 -9.62 6.05
C SER A 145 -13.13 -10.22 7.31
N ARG A 146 -12.30 -11.25 7.06
CA ARG A 146 -11.43 -11.88 8.05
C ARG A 146 -10.06 -12.07 7.41
N HIS A 147 -9.03 -11.55 8.07
CA HIS A 147 -7.65 -11.68 7.62
C HIS A 147 -6.77 -12.21 8.74
N ARG A 148 -6.10 -13.33 8.47
CA ARG A 148 -5.10 -13.89 9.38
C ARG A 148 -3.72 -13.32 9.07
N LEU A 149 -3.04 -12.83 10.10
CA LEU A 149 -1.65 -12.42 10.03
C LEU A 149 -0.79 -13.41 10.82
N GLY A 150 0.34 -13.83 10.26
CA GLY A 150 1.25 -14.80 10.89
C GLY A 150 0.95 -16.28 10.58
N PRO A 151 1.62 -17.22 11.28
CA PRO A 151 1.55 -18.66 10.99
C PRO A 151 0.13 -19.24 11.04
N ALA A 152 -0.21 -20.13 10.10
CA ALA A 152 -1.57 -20.70 9.97
C ALA A 152 -1.96 -21.70 11.08
N ASN A 153 -0.98 -22.38 11.70
CA ASN A 153 -1.21 -23.58 12.50
C ASN A 153 -1.32 -23.33 14.03
N SER A 154 -1.56 -22.10 14.45
CA SER A 154 -1.66 -21.73 15.87
C SER A 154 -3.04 -21.14 16.20
N GLU A 155 -3.43 -21.20 17.46
CA GLU A 155 -4.54 -20.35 17.92
C GLU A 155 -4.16 -18.88 17.72
N ALA A 156 -5.11 -18.07 17.26
CA ALA A 156 -4.89 -16.67 16.93
C ALA A 156 -5.99 -15.83 17.60
N PRO A 157 -5.65 -14.94 18.56
CA PRO A 157 -6.63 -14.00 19.10
C PRO A 157 -7.22 -13.13 17.99
N GLU A 158 -8.46 -12.71 18.18
CA GLU A 158 -9.18 -11.89 17.23
C GLU A 158 -9.13 -10.42 17.65
N VAL A 159 -8.84 -9.55 16.68
CA VAL A 159 -8.98 -8.10 16.78
C VAL A 159 -10.17 -7.69 15.92
N ARG A 160 -11.16 -7.06 16.55
CA ARG A 160 -12.48 -6.83 15.93
C ARG A 160 -12.89 -5.38 15.98
N GLY A 161 -13.52 -4.89 14.91
CA GLY A 161 -14.09 -3.55 14.87
C GLY A 161 -14.48 -3.10 13.46
N PRO A 162 -14.99 -1.87 13.33
CA PRO A 162 -15.14 -1.21 12.03
C PRO A 162 -13.83 -1.23 11.24
N VAL A 163 -13.92 -1.36 9.91
CA VAL A 163 -12.74 -1.47 9.03
C VAL A 163 -11.78 -0.29 9.17
N ALA A 164 -12.29 0.92 9.38
CA ALA A 164 -11.48 2.12 9.61
C ALA A 164 -10.64 2.03 10.89
N ASP A 165 -11.24 1.60 12.01
CA ASP A 165 -10.57 1.48 13.31
C ASP A 165 -9.49 0.39 13.27
N VAL A 166 -9.85 -0.75 12.70
CA VAL A 166 -8.97 -1.90 12.51
C VAL A 166 -7.78 -1.55 11.62
N LEU A 167 -8.04 -0.93 10.45
CA LEU A 167 -6.99 -0.52 9.53
C LEU A 167 -6.12 0.58 10.15
N GLY A 168 -6.72 1.55 10.82
CA GLY A 168 -6.00 2.59 11.56
C GLY A 168 -5.06 1.97 12.59
N TRP A 169 -5.54 1.05 13.41
CA TRP A 169 -4.73 0.37 14.41
C TRP A 169 -3.60 -0.43 13.76
N LEU A 170 -3.91 -1.24 12.74
CA LEU A 170 -2.94 -2.08 12.05
C LEU A 170 -1.81 -1.26 11.40
N THR A 171 -2.13 -0.04 10.97
CA THR A 171 -1.19 0.86 10.26
C THR A 171 -0.59 1.95 11.16
N GLY A 172 -0.89 1.96 12.46
CA GLY A 172 -0.39 2.96 13.41
C GLY A 172 -1.01 4.35 13.28
N ARG A 173 -2.18 4.46 12.64
CA ARG A 173 -2.97 5.68 12.40
C ARG A 173 -4.27 5.75 13.19
N ALA A 174 -4.50 4.80 14.10
CA ALA A 174 -5.72 4.78 14.90
C ALA A 174 -5.78 5.93 15.92
N THR A 175 -6.97 6.51 16.02
CA THR A 175 -7.41 7.31 17.18
C THR A 175 -8.19 6.47 18.20
N VAL A 176 -8.70 5.30 17.78
CA VAL A 176 -9.47 4.35 18.59
C VAL A 176 -8.84 2.97 18.47
N SER A 177 -8.68 2.27 19.61
CA SER A 177 -8.21 0.88 19.61
C SER A 177 -9.39 -0.08 19.37
N PRO A 178 -9.30 -1.01 18.40
CA PRO A 178 -10.30 -2.06 18.21
C PRO A 178 -10.32 -3.05 19.38
N GLU A 179 -11.42 -3.80 19.50
CA GLU A 179 -11.60 -4.82 20.54
C GLU A 179 -10.58 -5.95 20.36
N GLY A 180 -9.91 -6.37 21.45
CA GLY A 180 -8.96 -7.48 21.43
C GLY A 180 -7.52 -7.11 21.05
N ALA A 181 -7.25 -5.84 20.78
CA ALA A 181 -5.93 -5.35 20.39
C ALA A 181 -4.95 -5.13 21.57
N GLU A 182 -5.40 -5.24 22.82
CA GLU A 182 -4.67 -4.77 24.01
C GLU A 182 -3.31 -5.44 24.22
N ALA A 183 -3.17 -6.69 23.79
CA ALA A 183 -1.95 -7.49 23.92
C ALA A 183 -1.20 -7.69 22.59
N ILE A 184 -1.67 -7.05 21.50
CA ILE A 184 -1.15 -7.28 20.16
C ILE A 184 -0.50 -6.00 19.65
N SER A 185 0.76 -6.11 19.22
CA SER A 185 1.51 -5.02 18.60
C SER A 185 1.86 -5.41 17.18
N PRO A 186 1.16 -4.85 16.17
CA PRO A 186 1.49 -5.08 14.77
C PRO A 186 2.92 -4.61 14.46
N PRO A 187 3.66 -5.30 13.58
CA PRO A 187 4.90 -4.76 13.06
C PRO A 187 4.62 -3.47 12.29
N PRO A 188 5.60 -2.55 12.20
CA PRO A 188 5.44 -1.34 11.38
C PRO A 188 5.15 -1.74 9.92
N LEU A 189 4.46 -0.87 9.16
CA LEU A 189 4.20 -1.09 7.73
C LEU A 189 5.49 -1.24 6.91
#